data_AF-A0A4Y2TAE5-F1
#
_entry.id   AF-A0A4Y2TAE5-F1
#
_cell.length_a   1.000
_cell.length_b   1.000
_cell.length_c   1.000
_cell.angle_alpha   90.00
_cell.angle_beta   90.00
_cell.angle_gamma   90.00
#
_symmetry.space_group_name_H-M   'P 1'
#
loop_
_entity.id
_entity.type
_entity.pdbx_description
1 polymer ?
#
loop_
_entity_poly.entity_id
_entity_poly.type
_entity_poly.pdbx_seq_one_letter_code
_entity_poly.pdbx_strand_id
1 'polypeptide(L)'
;MREYAVIHEFSCSVESAMSLQIFCLCLSNFTQIFIAFSTVLGFHSGGNGMSAVGRAIIAILNLSSFFAVAGFALGVSQEDENTRQKMEEIAFDLSLSEETEKQGKVLYRFINLKKKLIFSAWGVFSFTRGFLLTSIGVLNTYNLLLLQLDTYHGNLDN
;
A
#
# COMPACT_ATOMS: atom_id res chain seq x y z
N MET A 1 27.41 -8.04 5.41
CA MET A 1 27.44 -6.55 5.47
C MET A 1 27.45 -5.93 4.08
N ARG A 2 28.44 -6.21 3.21
CA ARG A 2 28.51 -5.65 1.85
C ARG A 2 27.30 -6.01 0.98
N GLU A 3 26.91 -7.29 0.98
CA GLU A 3 25.75 -7.77 0.22
C GLU A 3 24.44 -7.10 0.67
N TYR A 4 24.19 -7.05 1.98
CA TYR A 4 23.03 -6.33 2.53
C TYR A 4 23.04 -4.86 2.12
N ALA A 5 24.19 -4.17 2.17
CA ALA A 5 24.29 -2.77 1.76
C ALA A 5 23.92 -2.57 0.28
N VAL A 6 24.35 -3.47 -0.60
CA VAL A 6 24.06 -3.42 -2.05
C VAL A 6 22.59 -3.70 -2.32
N ILE A 7 22.01 -4.73 -1.69
CA ILE A 7 20.58 -5.07 -1.85
C ILE A 7 19.69 -3.95 -1.32
N HIS A 8 20.08 -3.34 -0.19
CA HIS A 8 19.36 -2.23 0.43
C HIS A 8 19.39 -0.98 -0.46
N GLU A 9 20.56 -0.61 -0.97
CA GLU A 9 20.72 0.53 -1.88
C GLU A 9 19.96 0.34 -3.20
N PHE A 10 20.00 -0.87 -3.75
CA PHE A 10 19.20 -1.24 -4.92
C PHE A 10 17.70 -1.11 -4.61
N SER A 11 17.24 -1.65 -3.49
CA SER A 11 15.83 -1.56 -3.06
C SER A 11 15.36 -0.11 -2.87
N CYS A 12 16.18 0.74 -2.26
CA CYS A 12 15.88 2.18 -2.13
C CYS A 12 15.81 2.88 -3.49
N SER A 13 16.69 2.52 -4.43
CA SER A 13 16.70 3.10 -5.78
C SER A 13 15.46 2.70 -6.56
N VAL A 14 15.06 1.42 -6.47
CA VAL A 14 13.84 0.89 -7.08
C VAL A 14 12.60 1.56 -6.47
N GLU A 15 12.54 1.69 -5.14
CA GLU A 15 11.43 2.39 -4.46
C GLU A 15 11.30 3.82 -4.97
N SER A 16 12.39 4.58 -5.00
CA SER A 16 12.38 5.96 -5.47
C SER A 16 11.93 6.07 -6.93
N ALA A 17 12.45 5.22 -7.82
CA ALA A 17 12.12 5.24 -9.24
C ALA A 17 10.67 4.82 -9.53
N MET A 18 10.16 3.82 -8.81
CA MET A 18 8.82 3.26 -9.03
C MET A 18 7.73 3.98 -8.25
N SER A 19 8.08 4.79 -7.24
CA SER A 19 7.13 5.45 -6.33
C SER A 19 6.04 6.25 -7.06
N LEU A 20 6.40 7.01 -8.10
CA LEU A 20 5.45 7.78 -8.92
C LEU A 20 4.53 6.87 -9.73
N GLN A 21 5.10 5.85 -10.36
CA GLN A 21 4.34 4.92 -11.21
C GLN A 21 3.32 4.15 -10.37
N ILE A 22 3.74 3.69 -9.19
CA ILE A 22 2.88 3.03 -8.22
C ILE A 22 1.79 3.98 -7.73
N PHE A 23 2.11 5.26 -7.46
CA PHE A 23 1.11 6.27 -7.11
C PHE A 23 0.04 6.43 -8.20
N CYS A 24 0.44 6.62 -9.45
CA CYS A 24 -0.47 6.75 -10.59
C CYS A 24 -1.30 5.47 -10.80
N LEU A 25 -0.70 4.29 -10.64
CA LEU A 25 -1.39 3.01 -10.73
C LEU A 25 -2.46 2.88 -9.64
N CYS A 26 -2.11 3.20 -8.39
CA CYS A 26 -3.04 3.19 -7.26
C CYS A 26 -4.23 4.14 -7.49
N LEU A 27 -3.96 5.36 -7.97
CA LEU A 27 -5.00 6.34 -8.28
C LEU A 27 -5.92 5.84 -9.39
N SER A 28 -5.36 5.35 -10.50
CA SER A 28 -6.12 4.78 -11.62
C SER A 28 -6.98 3.59 -11.19
N ASN A 29 -6.41 2.65 -10.44
CA ASN A 29 -7.15 1.50 -9.93
C ASN A 29 -8.29 1.93 -9.00
N PHE A 30 -8.03 2.86 -8.09
CA PHE A 30 -9.04 3.39 -7.18
C PHE A 30 -10.20 4.05 -7.93
N THR A 31 -9.91 4.90 -8.93
CA THR A 31 -10.94 5.53 -9.77
C THR A 31 -11.76 4.51 -10.55
N GLN A 32 -11.12 3.47 -11.12
CA GLN A 32 -11.83 2.43 -11.86
C GLN A 32 -12.75 1.59 -10.95
N ILE A 33 -12.27 1.24 -9.74
CA ILE A 33 -13.08 0.56 -8.73
C ILE A 33 -14.29 1.42 -8.35
N PHE A 34 -14.07 2.71 -8.10
CA PHE A 34 -15.13 3.65 -7.75
C PHE A 34 -16.21 3.76 -8.83
N ILE A 35 -15.82 3.92 -10.10
CA ILE A 35 -16.75 3.99 -11.24
C ILE A 35 -17.55 2.70 -11.37
N ALA A 36 -16.90 1.55 -11.23
CA ALA A 36 -17.56 0.27 -11.37
C ALA A 36 -18.56 0.01 -10.23
N PHE A 37 -18.18 0.29 -8.98
CA PHE A 37 -19.11 0.23 -7.85
C PHE A 37 -20.31 1.16 -8.06
N SER A 38 -20.06 2.39 -8.50
CA SER A 38 -21.14 3.35 -8.80
C SER A 38 -22.06 2.87 -9.92
N THR A 39 -21.51 2.18 -10.92
CA THR A 39 -22.29 1.58 -12.02
C THR A 39 -23.12 0.39 -11.51
N VAL A 40 -22.55 -0.48 -10.68
CA VAL A 40 -23.25 -1.64 -10.09
C VAL A 40 -24.41 -1.18 -9.20
N LEU A 41 -24.26 -0.07 -8.50
CA LEU A 41 -25.32 0.52 -7.67
C LEU A 41 -26.38 1.30 -8.47
N GLY A 42 -26.20 1.46 -9.78
CA GLY A 42 -27.21 2.06 -10.67
C GLY A 42 -27.05 3.57 -10.93
N PHE A 43 -26.08 4.26 -10.33
CA PHE A 43 -25.89 5.72 -10.52
C PHE A 43 -25.38 6.11 -11.92
N HIS A 44 -24.94 5.14 -12.72
CA HIS A 44 -24.49 5.36 -14.10
C HIS A 44 -25.32 4.51 -15.05
N SER A 45 -26.57 4.92 -15.24
CA SER A 45 -27.51 4.30 -16.18
C SER A 45 -27.21 4.78 -17.61
N GLY A 46 -26.34 4.07 -18.33
CA GLY A 46 -26.01 4.41 -19.72
C GLY A 46 -25.60 3.24 -20.61
N GLY A 47 -25.64 1.99 -20.13
CA GLY A 47 -25.20 0.84 -20.93
C GLY A 47 -25.95 -0.45 -20.62
N ASN A 48 -26.23 -1.25 -21.66
CA ASN A 48 -26.87 -2.57 -21.57
C ASN A 48 -26.26 -3.45 -20.47
N GLY A 49 -27.04 -4.34 -19.85
CA GLY A 49 -26.60 -5.19 -18.72
C GLY A 49 -25.30 -6.00 -18.97
N MET A 50 -25.00 -6.35 -20.23
CA MET A 50 -23.74 -7.01 -20.61
C MET A 50 -22.49 -6.13 -20.42
N SER A 51 -22.65 -4.80 -20.55
CA SER A 51 -21.60 -3.82 -20.25
C SER A 51 -21.39 -3.63 -18.75
N ALA A 52 -22.42 -3.84 -17.92
CA ALA A 52 -22.32 -3.78 -16.46
C ALA A 52 -21.54 -4.98 -15.89
N VAL A 53 -21.80 -6.20 -16.40
CA VAL A 53 -21.06 -7.41 -16.01
C VAL A 53 -19.57 -7.30 -16.34
N GLY A 54 -19.24 -6.84 -17.55
CA GLY A 54 -17.85 -6.63 -17.95
C GLY A 54 -17.12 -5.61 -17.07
N ARG A 55 -17.78 -4.50 -16.71
CA ARG A 55 -17.24 -3.49 -15.79
C ARG A 55 -17.02 -4.05 -14.39
N ALA A 56 -17.93 -4.88 -13.88
CA ALA A 56 -17.78 -5.52 -12.57
C ALA A 56 -16.57 -6.47 -12.53
N ILE A 57 -16.35 -7.27 -13.58
CA ILE A 57 -15.19 -8.17 -13.68
C ILE A 57 -13.88 -7.37 -13.67
N ILE A 58 -13.80 -6.31 -14.49
CA ILE A 58 -12.63 -5.42 -14.53
C ILE A 58 -12.38 -4.77 -13.17
N ALA A 59 -13.42 -4.37 -12.46
CA ALA A 59 -13.32 -3.79 -11.12
C ALA A 59 -12.75 -4.78 -10.10
N ILE A 60 -13.23 -6.03 -10.12
CA ILE A 60 -12.72 -7.09 -9.23
C ILE A 60 -11.24 -7.37 -9.52
N LEU A 61 -10.84 -7.39 -10.79
CA LEU A 61 -9.44 -7.57 -11.18
C LEU A 61 -8.56 -6.39 -10.75
N ASN A 62 -9.04 -5.16 -10.89
CA ASN A 62 -8.31 -3.98 -10.45
C ASN A 62 -8.22 -3.89 -8.91
N LEU A 63 -9.30 -4.28 -8.22
CA LEU A 63 -9.32 -4.38 -6.77
C LEU A 63 -8.30 -5.41 -6.30
N SER A 64 -8.32 -6.62 -6.84
CA SER A 64 -7.37 -7.67 -6.45
C SER A 64 -5.92 -7.25 -6.76
N SER A 65 -5.67 -6.61 -7.90
CA SER A 65 -4.36 -6.07 -8.26
C SER A 65 -3.89 -4.98 -7.28
N PHE A 66 -4.76 -4.01 -6.96
CA PHE A 66 -4.45 -2.94 -6.01
C PHE A 66 -4.10 -3.50 -4.62
N PHE A 67 -4.91 -4.43 -4.12
CA PHE A 67 -4.67 -5.08 -2.82
C PHE A 67 -3.42 -5.95 -2.83
N ALA A 68 -3.13 -6.65 -3.92
CA ALA A 68 -1.91 -7.44 -4.05
C ALA A 68 -0.67 -6.54 -3.99
N VAL A 69 -0.61 -5.47 -4.79
CA VAL A 69 0.52 -4.52 -4.80
C VAL A 69 0.73 -3.91 -3.42
N ALA A 70 -0.34 -3.40 -2.81
CA ALA A 70 -0.27 -2.81 -1.48
C ALA A 70 0.11 -3.83 -0.39
N GLY A 71 -0.38 -5.07 -0.49
CA GLY A 71 -0.05 -6.17 0.41
C GLY A 71 1.41 -6.59 0.32
N PHE A 72 1.95 -6.72 -0.89
CA PHE A 72 3.38 -7.02 -1.09
C PHE A 72 4.26 -5.88 -0.59
N ALA A 73 3.93 -4.63 -0.91
CA ALA A 73 4.67 -3.46 -0.43
C ALA A 73 4.69 -3.40 1.11
N LEU A 74 3.55 -3.66 1.75
CA LEU A 74 3.46 -3.79 3.20
C LEU A 74 4.34 -4.94 3.72
N GLY A 75 4.30 -6.11 3.08
CA GLY A 75 5.09 -7.28 3.47
C GLY A 75 6.59 -7.00 3.45
N VAL A 76 7.09 -6.31 2.42
CA VAL A 76 8.51 -5.93 2.34
C VAL A 76 8.88 -4.96 3.46
N SER A 77 8.05 -3.95 3.74
CA SER A 77 8.29 -3.02 4.85
C SER A 77 8.25 -3.70 6.23
N GLN A 78 7.39 -4.70 6.42
CA GLN A 78 7.36 -5.49 7.65
C GLN A 78 8.60 -6.38 7.81
N GLU A 79 9.05 -7.00 6.73
CA GLU A 79 10.23 -7.87 6.75
C GLU A 79 11.53 -7.07 6.96
N ASP A 80 11.63 -5.87 6.36
CA ASP A 80 12.74 -4.94 6.63
C ASP A 80 12.79 -4.58 8.12
N GLU A 81 11.66 -4.16 8.70
CA GLU A 81 11.61 -3.80 10.13
C GLU A 81 11.96 -4.99 11.04
N ASN A 82 11.44 -6.19 10.76
CA ASN A 82 11.74 -7.40 11.52
C ASN A 82 13.23 -7.78 11.44
N THR A 83 13.80 -7.74 10.22
CA THR A 83 15.23 -7.99 10.01
C THR A 83 16.09 -6.97 10.75
N ARG A 84 15.67 -5.70 10.73
CA ARG A 84 16.36 -4.62 11.42
C ARG A 84 16.34 -4.80 12.93
N GLN A 85 15.20 -5.18 13.51
CA GLN A 85 15.08 -5.49 14.94
C GLN A 85 16.00 -6.65 15.36
N LYS A 86 16.02 -7.74 14.58
CA LYS A 86 16.94 -8.86 14.84
C LYS A 86 18.41 -8.43 14.75
N MET A 87 18.76 -7.59 13.79
CA MET A 87 20.13 -7.06 13.67
C MET A 87 20.48 -6.12 14.83
N GLU A 88 19.53 -5.31 15.31
CA GLU A 88 19.71 -4.43 16.48
C GLU A 88 19.92 -5.26 17.76
N GLU A 89 19.18 -6.36 17.94
CA GLU A 89 19.36 -7.31 19.04
C GLU A 89 20.75 -7.97 19.01
N ILE A 90 21.16 -8.49 17.84
CA ILE A 90 22.51 -9.06 17.67
C ILE A 90 23.60 -8.00 17.94
N ALA A 91 23.40 -6.76 17.48
CA ALA A 91 24.35 -5.68 17.72
C ALA A 91 24.45 -5.33 19.22
N PHE A 92 23.33 -5.39 19.94
CA PHE A 92 23.28 -5.19 21.38
C PHE A 92 24.01 -6.32 22.11
N ASP A 93 23.73 -7.58 21.80
CA ASP A 93 24.39 -8.74 22.42
C ASP A 93 25.91 -8.71 22.20
N LEU A 94 26.36 -8.39 20.98
CA LEU A 94 27.78 -8.20 20.68
C LEU A 94 28.40 -7.01 21.44
N SER A 95 27.60 -5.99 21.77
CA SER A 95 28.10 -4.84 22.53
C SER A 95 28.29 -5.13 24.02
N LEU A 96 27.70 -6.21 24.55
CA LEU A 96 27.81 -6.61 25.96
C LEU A 96 29.07 -7.42 26.25
N SER A 97 29.71 -8.03 25.24
CA SER A 97 30.95 -8.77 25.40
C SER A 97 32.16 -7.85 25.21
N GLU A 98 33.12 -7.88 26.15
CA GLU A 98 34.35 -7.08 26.07
C GLU A 98 35.17 -7.37 24.80
N GLU A 99 35.11 -8.59 24.28
CA GLU A 99 35.88 -9.01 23.10
C GLU A 99 35.27 -8.51 21.78
N THR A 100 33.95 -8.33 21.73
CA THR A 100 33.20 -7.95 20.52
C THR A 100 32.52 -6.59 20.61
N GLU A 101 32.74 -5.83 21.70
CA GLU A 101 32.10 -4.54 21.98
C GLU A 101 32.19 -3.55 20.80
N LYS A 102 33.41 -3.42 20.23
CA LYS A 102 33.67 -2.53 19.09
C LYS A 102 32.88 -2.96 17.85
N GLN A 103 32.73 -4.26 17.63
CA GLN A 103 32.00 -4.81 16.49
C GLN A 103 30.50 -4.58 16.66
N GLY A 104 29.97 -4.79 17.87
CA GLY A 104 28.57 -4.48 18.20
C GLY A 104 28.22 -3.00 17.96
N LYS A 105 29.07 -2.07 18.43
CA LYS A 105 28.90 -0.62 18.19
C LYS A 105 28.92 -0.25 16.70
N VAL A 106 29.83 -0.85 15.92
CA VAL A 106 29.92 -0.61 14.48
C VAL A 106 28.68 -1.15 13.76
N LEU A 107 28.21 -2.35 14.12
CA LEU A 107 27.01 -2.95 13.56
C LEU A 107 25.76 -2.12 13.88
N TYR A 108 25.60 -1.70 15.13
CA TYR A 108 24.50 -0.82 15.54
C TYR A 108 24.48 0.49 14.73
N ARG A 109 25.65 1.12 14.57
CA ARG A 109 25.79 2.35 13.77
C ARG A 109 25.47 2.10 12.29
N PHE A 110 25.89 0.97 11.74
CA PHE A 110 25.58 0.58 10.37
C PHE A 110 24.07 0.45 10.14
N ILE A 111 23.35 -0.21 11.05
CA ILE A 111 21.90 -0.37 10.98
C ILE A 111 21.19 0.99 11.04
N ASN A 112 21.61 1.86 11.96
CA ASN A 112 20.99 3.18 12.13
C ASN A 112 21.26 4.15 10.97
N LEU A 113 22.37 3.98 10.25
CA LEU A 113 22.70 4.78 9.07
C LEU A 113 21.89 4.38 7.83
N LYS A 114 21.27 3.19 7.83
CA LYS A 114 20.47 2.72 6.70
C LYS A 114 19.03 3.23 6.79
N LYS A 115 18.54 3.77 5.68
CA LYS A 115 17.16 4.27 5.54
C LYS A 115 16.18 3.10 5.69
N LYS A 116 15.10 3.25 6.45
CA LYS A 116 14.05 2.23 6.51
C LYS A 116 13.39 2.05 5.13
N LEU A 117 13.15 0.81 4.71
CA LEU A 117 12.41 0.51 3.49
C LEU A 117 10.91 0.64 3.77
N ILE A 118 10.43 1.87 3.75
CA ILE A 118 9.00 2.16 3.75
C ILE A 118 8.60 2.36 2.30
N PHE A 119 7.93 1.37 1.70
CA PHE A 119 7.41 1.54 0.35
C PHE A 119 6.31 2.61 0.40
N SER A 120 6.60 3.74 -0.21
CA SER A 120 5.71 4.87 -0.30
C SER A 120 5.30 5.10 -1.76
N ALA A 121 4.04 5.49 -1.95
CA ALA A 121 3.57 5.96 -3.24
C ALA A 121 3.81 7.47 -3.32
N TRP A 122 4.91 7.86 -3.96
CA TRP A 122 5.33 9.25 -4.16
C TRP A 122 5.42 10.09 -2.86
N GLY A 123 5.63 9.44 -1.72
CA GLY A 123 5.60 10.10 -0.40
C GLY A 123 4.21 10.59 0.06
N VAL A 124 3.14 10.35 -0.71
CA VAL A 124 1.77 10.76 -0.37
C VAL A 124 1.14 9.80 0.63
N PHE A 125 1.34 8.50 0.43
CA PHE A 125 0.89 7.48 1.38
C PHE A 125 1.88 6.32 1.45
N SER A 126 1.95 5.72 2.63
CA SER A 126 2.71 4.50 2.87
C SER A 126 1.77 3.30 2.83
N PHE A 127 2.23 2.20 2.24
CA PHE A 127 1.47 0.95 2.20
C PHE A 127 1.43 0.32 3.59
N THR A 128 0.43 0.71 4.37
CA THR A 128 0.18 0.22 5.72
C THR A 128 -1.12 -0.57 5.78
N ARG A 129 -1.30 -1.39 6.83
CA ARG A 129 -2.60 -2.02 7.11
C ARG A 129 -3.71 -0.97 7.24
N GLY A 130 -3.38 0.19 7.83
CA GLY A 130 -4.29 1.33 7.92
C GLY A 130 -4.72 1.84 6.56
N PHE A 131 -3.79 2.04 5.62
CA PHE A 131 -4.09 2.47 4.26
C PHE A 131 -5.07 1.53 3.54
N LEU A 132 -4.87 0.22 3.64
CA LEU A 132 -5.77 -0.77 3.05
C LEU A 132 -7.18 -0.68 3.64
N LEU A 133 -7.29 -0.64 4.98
CA LEU A 133 -8.56 -0.53 5.69
C LEU A 133 -9.28 0.78 5.37
N THR A 134 -8.56 1.91 5.35
CA THR A 134 -9.09 3.22 4.96
C THR A 134 -9.61 3.20 3.53
N SER A 135 -8.91 2.56 2.59
CA SER A 135 -9.35 2.47 1.20
C SER A 135 -10.68 1.73 1.06
N ILE A 136 -10.86 0.62 1.79
CA ILE A 136 -12.15 -0.11 1.84
C ILE A 136 -13.23 0.77 2.46
N GLY A 137 -12.91 1.43 3.57
CA GLY A 137 -13.85 2.32 4.27
C GLY A 137 -14.35 3.44 3.35
N VAL A 138 -13.44 4.15 2.68
CA VAL A 138 -13.75 5.22 1.73
C VAL A 138 -14.64 4.70 0.60
N LEU A 139 -14.30 3.55 0.00
CA LEU A 139 -15.11 2.95 -1.06
C LEU A 139 -16.53 2.67 -0.58
N ASN A 140 -16.70 2.03 0.58
CA ASN A 140 -18.03 1.71 1.10
C ASN A 140 -18.81 2.98 1.49
N THR A 141 -18.19 3.92 2.20
CA THR A 141 -18.85 5.13 2.69
C THR A 141 -19.36 6.00 1.55
N TYR A 142 -18.53 6.28 0.54
CA TYR A 142 -18.98 7.11 -0.58
C TYR A 142 -20.09 6.45 -1.40
N ASN A 143 -19.99 5.14 -1.63
CA ASN A 143 -21.03 4.41 -2.36
C ASN A 143 -22.36 4.37 -1.58
N LEU A 144 -22.32 4.19 -0.26
CA LEU A 144 -23.52 4.26 0.59
C LEU A 144 -24.12 5.68 0.64
N LEU A 145 -23.27 6.71 0.70
CA LEU A 145 -23.73 8.11 0.63
C LEU A 145 -24.44 8.41 -0.68
N LEU A 146 -23.91 7.95 -1.81
CA LEU A 146 -24.57 8.10 -3.11
C LEU A 146 -25.93 7.39 -3.13
N LEU A 147 -26.02 6.20 -2.53
CA LEU A 147 -27.27 5.43 -2.44
C LEU A 147 -28.34 6.13 -1.60
N GLN A 148 -27.92 6.72 -0.49
CA GLN A 148 -28.81 7.54 0.34
C GLN A 148 -29.28 8.80 -0.41
N LEU A 149 -28.38 9.47 -1.14
CA LEU A 149 -28.72 10.69 -1.87
C LEU A 149 -29.75 10.43 -2.98
N ASP A 150 -29.57 9.35 -3.74
CA ASP A 150 -30.47 8.95 -4.82
C ASP A 150 -31.85 8.53 -4.28
N THR A 151 -31.88 7.77 -3.18
CA THR A 151 -33.13 7.41 -2.49
C THR A 151 -33.87 8.65 -1.99
N TYR A 152 -33.16 9.64 -1.46
CA TYR A 152 -33.76 10.88 -0.99
C TYR A 152 -34.31 11.74 -2.14
N HIS A 153 -33.62 11.80 -3.27
CA HIS A 153 -34.07 12.53 -4.46
C HIS A 153 -35.33 11.89 -5.07
N GLY A 154 -35.35 10.56 -5.26
CA GLY A 154 -36.52 9.86 -5.78
C GLY A 154 -37.75 9.90 -4.87
N ASN A 155 -37.58 10.22 -3.58
CA ASN A 155 -38.67 10.39 -2.63
C ASN A 155 -39.21 11.84 -2.55
N LEU A 156 -38.52 12.80 -3.16
CA LEU A 156 -38.98 14.19 -3.32
C LEU A 156 -39.77 14.40 -4.62
N ASP A 157 -39.58 13.52 -5.61
CA ASP A 157 -40.26 13.56 -6.92
C ASP A 157 -41.57 12.72 -6.96
N ASN A 158 -41.96 12.09 -5.85
CA ASN A 158 -43.26 11.40 -5.66
C ASN A 158 -44.16 12.17 -4.70
#